data_AF-A0A497CWG6-F1
#
_entry.id   AF-A0A497CWG6-F1
#
_cell.length_a   1.000
_cell.length_b   1.000
_cell.length_c   1.000
_cell.angle_alpha   90.00
_cell.angle_beta   90.00
_cell.angle_gamma   90.00
#
_symmetry.space_group_name_H-M   'P 1'
#
loop_
_entity.id
_entity.type
_entity.pdbx_description
1 polymer ?
#
loop_
_entity_poly.entity_id
_entity_poly.type
_entity_poly.pdbx_seq_one_letter_code
_entity_poly.pdbx_strand_id
1 'polypeptide(L)'
;MDKTLKTIKMKKTISLFVMTLFMFVQLQAQVHYQNTTTNNRNSSAIGYGTVASGEKSFASGLTSTAQGVGSTTMGIDNLAIGDYSITLGSNLKAQQGHSIVIGSGYSNYFRLTNNNTYSLMVGFLSQYPTLFVSTSPAYNKTGRIGIGNVTSPRAKLHVRADSSEEAAVFIEPNRWQSGAEAGLLLGNMYHGIKAVEGLGLTFLTEKNYYFPDGKVSIGRNDTGGEPAAELDVNGTVQMTGLRLTGQIIREGYVLTSVDQNGQAQWRDPQSVIPQTWVKTEDDDIYYNEGRVSINTDAPPTARDMFLTVKGSQIIYGPNAGLFFGDDENTLSGYGKYGIEHQNGGLNFWIPWQGNEGGKDRDRFMNYVLFLKDDGNVGI
;
A
#
# COMPACT_ATOMS: atom_id res chain seq x y z
N MET A 1 63.25 7.13 90.04
CA MET A 1 61.78 7.08 89.84
C MET A 1 61.28 8.04 88.73
N ASP A 2 62.02 9.12 88.41
CA ASP A 2 61.56 10.21 87.54
C ASP A 2 61.71 9.95 86.01
N LYS A 3 62.80 9.32 85.55
CA LYS A 3 62.99 8.99 84.12
C LYS A 3 61.91 8.06 83.57
N THR A 4 61.47 7.08 84.36
CA THR A 4 60.44 6.11 83.95
C THR A 4 59.07 6.79 83.81
N LEU A 5 58.72 7.69 84.72
CA LEU A 5 57.47 8.47 84.64
C LEU A 5 57.47 9.42 83.43
N LYS A 6 58.60 10.08 83.15
CA LYS A 6 58.74 10.99 82.00
C LYS A 6 58.61 10.24 80.67
N THR A 7 59.20 9.04 80.56
CA THR A 7 59.07 8.18 79.38
C THR A 7 57.64 7.64 79.21
N ILE A 8 56.96 7.29 80.31
CA ILE A 8 55.56 6.84 80.26
C ILE A 8 54.63 8.00 79.86
N LYS A 9 54.83 9.21 80.40
CA LYS A 9 54.10 10.41 79.98
C LYS A 9 54.35 10.72 78.50
N MET A 10 55.61 10.72 78.06
CA MET A 10 55.96 11.03 76.67
C MET A 10 55.39 9.98 75.68
N LYS A 11 55.40 8.69 76.03
CA LYS A 11 54.76 7.64 75.23
C LYS A 11 53.24 7.82 75.14
N LYS A 12 52.59 8.20 76.26
CA LYS A 12 51.15 8.50 76.26
C LYS A 12 50.82 9.75 75.45
N THR A 13 51.62 10.81 75.54
CA THR A 13 51.41 12.04 74.76
C THR A 13 51.64 11.81 73.28
N ILE A 14 52.70 11.08 72.88
CA ILE A 14 52.94 10.71 71.49
C ILE A 14 51.84 9.77 70.98
N SER A 15 51.42 8.79 71.78
CA SER A 15 50.31 7.90 71.41
C SER A 15 49.01 8.67 71.22
N LEU A 16 48.70 9.63 72.09
CA LEU A 16 47.50 10.46 71.99
C LEU A 16 47.59 11.40 70.78
N PHE A 17 48.76 11.98 70.52
CA PHE A 17 49.01 12.86 69.37
C PHE A 17 48.92 12.11 68.05
N VAL A 18 49.48 10.90 67.97
CA VAL A 18 49.35 9.98 66.82
C VAL A 18 47.88 9.56 66.64
N MET A 19 47.16 9.26 67.72
CA MET A 19 45.72 8.96 67.65
C MET A 19 44.91 10.13 67.08
N THR A 20 45.19 11.37 67.49
CA THR A 20 44.52 12.56 66.95
C THR A 20 44.95 12.91 65.53
N LEU A 21 46.20 12.65 65.15
CA LEU A 21 46.70 12.89 63.79
C LEU A 21 46.06 11.93 62.76
N PHE A 22 45.73 10.69 63.18
CA PHE A 22 45.01 9.72 62.34
C PHE A 22 43.47 9.83 62.42
N MET A 23 42.89 10.59 63.36
CA MET A 23 41.44 10.85 63.38
C MET A 23 40.96 11.82 62.28
N PHE A 24 41.87 12.45 61.54
CA PHE A 24 41.56 13.28 60.37
C PHE A 24 41.58 12.51 59.03
N VAL A 25 41.54 11.18 59.05
CA VAL A 25 41.13 10.46 57.84
C VAL A 25 39.64 10.75 57.68
N GLN A 26 39.28 11.62 56.73
CA GLN A 26 37.89 11.69 56.28
C GLN A 26 37.49 10.27 55.89
N LEU A 27 36.68 9.62 56.72
CA LEU A 27 35.84 8.52 56.30
C LEU A 27 34.97 9.11 55.20
N GLN A 28 35.40 9.00 53.95
CA GLN A 28 34.50 9.15 52.82
C GLN A 28 33.47 8.06 53.03
N ALA A 29 32.32 8.42 53.60
CA ALA A 29 31.23 7.49 53.73
C ALA A 29 30.94 6.97 52.31
N GLN A 30 30.99 5.64 52.14
CA GLN A 30 30.52 4.98 50.92
C GLN A 30 29.06 5.37 50.59
N VAL A 31 28.36 5.96 51.58
CA VAL A 31 27.08 6.65 51.48
C VAL A 31 27.28 8.13 51.78
N HIS A 32 27.27 8.99 50.76
CA HIS A 32 27.05 10.42 50.97
C HIS A 32 25.60 10.61 51.47
N TYR A 33 25.36 11.34 52.56
CA TYR A 33 24.03 11.47 53.20
C TYR A 33 23.65 12.92 53.56
N GLN A 34 24.31 13.92 52.97
CA GLN A 34 24.01 15.32 53.31
C GLN A 34 22.55 15.66 52.99
N ASN A 35 21.85 16.31 53.92
CA ASN A 35 20.44 16.68 53.81
C ASN A 35 19.48 15.51 53.52
N THR A 36 19.79 14.29 53.95
CA THR A 36 18.84 13.18 53.85
C THR A 36 17.85 13.18 55.01
N THR A 37 16.64 12.67 54.78
CA THR A 37 15.59 12.62 55.81
C THR A 37 14.80 11.31 55.72
N THR A 38 14.64 10.64 56.87
CA THR A 38 13.79 9.46 57.06
C THR A 38 12.75 9.76 58.13
N ASN A 39 11.46 9.79 57.76
CA ASN A 39 10.40 10.25 58.68
C ASN A 39 9.51 9.13 59.21
N ASN A 40 9.64 7.89 58.70
CA ASN A 40 8.73 6.80 59.03
C ASN A 40 9.46 5.47 59.28
N ARG A 41 8.73 4.53 59.90
CA ARG A 41 9.27 3.21 60.28
C ARG A 41 9.81 2.44 59.06
N ASN A 42 10.97 1.82 59.23
CA ASN A 42 11.67 1.01 58.22
C ASN A 42 11.98 1.76 56.90
N SER A 43 11.98 3.09 56.90
CA SER A 43 12.40 3.89 55.75
C SER A 43 13.92 4.01 55.67
N SER A 44 14.47 4.16 54.47
CA SER A 44 15.91 4.34 54.25
C SER A 44 16.18 5.35 53.13
N ALA A 45 17.08 6.30 53.40
CA ALA A 45 17.49 7.35 52.46
C ALA A 45 19.01 7.40 52.35
N ILE A 46 19.52 7.40 51.12
CA ILE A 46 20.95 7.39 50.76
C ILE A 46 21.19 8.50 49.72
N GLY A 47 22.29 9.23 49.78
CA GLY A 47 22.64 10.26 48.78
C GLY A 47 22.52 11.70 49.29
N TYR A 48 22.46 12.69 48.39
CA TYR A 48 22.34 14.11 48.76
C TYR A 48 20.88 14.56 48.66
N GLY A 49 20.32 15.14 49.72
CA GLY A 49 18.99 15.74 49.69
C GLY A 49 17.84 14.74 49.50
N THR A 50 18.05 13.45 49.73
CA THR A 50 17.01 12.42 49.51
C THR A 50 16.08 12.28 50.70
N VAL A 51 14.80 12.06 50.45
CA VAL A 51 13.76 12.00 51.48
C VAL A 51 12.96 10.71 51.35
N ALA A 52 13.06 9.83 52.34
CA ALA A 52 12.24 8.62 52.46
C ALA A 52 11.21 8.83 53.57
N SER A 53 10.04 9.32 53.19
CA SER A 53 8.97 9.73 54.10
C SER A 53 7.82 8.73 54.21
N GLY A 54 7.72 7.71 53.36
CA GLY A 54 6.74 6.62 53.51
C GLY A 54 7.21 5.51 54.46
N GLU A 55 6.30 4.79 55.12
CA GLU A 55 6.66 3.55 55.85
C GLU A 55 7.29 2.55 54.87
N LYS A 56 8.40 1.89 55.23
CA LYS A 56 9.14 0.93 54.37
C LYS A 56 9.61 1.52 53.03
N SER A 57 9.67 2.85 52.90
CA SER A 57 10.12 3.50 51.67
C SER A 57 11.64 3.52 51.53
N PHE A 58 12.12 3.57 50.29
CA PHE A 58 13.55 3.68 49.98
C PHE A 58 13.81 4.84 49.00
N ALA A 59 14.76 5.71 49.32
CA ALA A 59 15.21 6.78 48.45
C ALA A 59 16.73 6.78 48.28
N SER A 60 17.22 6.86 47.04
CA SER A 60 18.66 6.94 46.75
C SER A 60 18.99 7.91 45.63
N GLY A 61 20.13 8.60 45.73
CA GLY A 61 20.69 9.46 44.67
C GLY A 61 20.76 10.95 45.04
N LEU A 62 20.20 11.83 44.21
CA LEU A 62 20.22 13.28 44.39
C LEU A 62 18.77 13.78 44.45
N THR A 63 18.43 14.53 45.51
CA THR A 63 17.18 15.31 45.66
C THR A 63 15.89 14.53 45.38
N SER A 64 15.92 13.21 45.53
CA SER A 64 14.80 12.31 45.23
C SER A 64 13.97 12.00 46.47
N THR A 65 12.65 11.93 46.32
CA THR A 65 11.71 11.75 47.42
C THR A 65 10.80 10.54 47.21
N ALA A 66 10.75 9.63 48.19
CA ALA A 66 9.79 8.55 48.31
C ALA A 66 8.78 8.86 49.42
N GLN A 67 7.50 9.02 49.08
CA GLN A 67 6.43 9.42 50.00
C GLN A 67 5.42 8.30 50.28
N GLY A 68 5.13 7.46 49.28
CA GLY A 68 4.17 6.36 49.44
C GLY A 68 4.69 5.24 50.35
N VAL A 69 3.79 4.51 50.99
CA VAL A 69 4.13 3.30 51.76
C VAL A 69 4.77 2.28 50.85
N GLY A 70 5.95 1.77 51.22
CA GLY A 70 6.71 0.80 50.41
C GLY A 70 7.21 1.36 49.07
N SER A 71 7.16 2.67 48.85
CA SER A 71 7.62 3.29 47.59
C SER A 71 9.14 3.30 47.48
N THR A 72 9.65 3.25 46.24
CA THR A 72 11.08 3.20 45.94
C THR A 72 11.46 4.27 44.93
N THR A 73 12.49 5.06 45.23
CA THR A 73 13.06 6.02 44.28
C THR A 73 14.57 5.89 44.19
N MET A 74 15.10 5.87 42.97
CA MET A 74 16.54 5.84 42.71
C MET A 74 16.89 6.78 41.55
N GLY A 75 17.82 7.71 41.81
CA GLY A 75 18.37 8.62 40.81
C GLY A 75 18.24 10.10 41.19
N ILE A 76 17.85 10.97 40.25
CA ILE A 76 17.93 12.44 40.40
C ILE A 76 16.54 13.09 40.31
N ASP A 77 16.17 13.92 41.30
CA ASP A 77 14.93 14.73 41.28
C ASP A 77 13.61 13.94 41.05
N ASN A 78 13.58 12.69 41.50
CA ASN A 78 12.42 11.81 41.34
C ASN A 78 11.42 11.93 42.50
N LEU A 79 10.15 11.66 42.22
CA LEU A 79 9.04 11.67 43.18
C LEU A 79 8.22 10.37 43.09
N ALA A 80 8.35 9.49 44.09
CA ALA A 80 7.52 8.29 44.24
C ALA A 80 6.43 8.55 45.29
N ILE A 81 5.25 9.01 44.85
CA ILE A 81 4.19 9.51 45.74
C ILE A 81 3.20 8.40 46.11
N GLY A 82 2.81 7.56 45.15
CA GLY A 82 1.84 6.50 45.39
C GLY A 82 2.39 5.35 46.23
N ASP A 83 1.52 4.66 46.96
CA ASP A 83 1.91 3.45 47.70
C ASP A 83 2.44 2.37 46.75
N TYR A 84 3.53 1.71 47.14
CA TYR A 84 4.22 0.70 46.34
C TYR A 84 4.66 1.20 44.95
N SER A 85 4.77 2.52 44.76
CA SER A 85 5.22 3.12 43.51
C SER A 85 6.75 3.08 43.38
N ILE A 86 7.24 3.09 42.14
CA ILE A 86 8.66 2.98 41.85
C ILE A 86 9.05 4.03 40.81
N THR A 87 10.15 4.78 41.06
CA THR A 87 10.77 5.68 40.08
C THR A 87 12.26 5.39 39.94
N LEU A 88 12.74 5.11 38.72
CA LEU A 88 14.14 4.80 38.42
C LEU A 88 14.68 5.67 37.28
N GLY A 89 15.60 6.59 37.59
CA GLY A 89 16.24 7.48 36.61
C GLY A 89 16.24 8.95 37.04
N SER A 90 15.82 9.88 36.20
CA SER A 90 15.84 11.32 36.56
C SER A 90 14.56 12.08 36.19
N ASN A 91 14.14 13.03 37.03
CA ASN A 91 12.96 13.88 36.79
C ASN A 91 11.67 13.08 36.58
N LEU A 92 11.42 12.05 37.38
CA LEU A 92 10.26 11.16 37.25
C LEU A 92 9.23 11.40 38.34
N LYS A 93 7.95 11.11 38.07
CA LYS A 93 6.87 11.18 39.06
C LYS A 93 5.94 9.97 38.96
N ALA A 94 5.97 9.09 39.95
CA ALA A 94 5.01 8.00 40.11
C ALA A 94 3.92 8.43 41.09
N GLN A 95 2.79 8.92 40.58
CA GLN A 95 1.78 9.59 41.40
C GLN A 95 0.77 8.63 42.05
N GLN A 96 0.46 7.51 41.40
CA GLN A 96 -0.56 6.57 41.85
C GLN A 96 0.01 5.31 42.47
N GLY A 97 -0.80 4.59 43.24
CA GLY A 97 -0.40 3.32 43.85
C GLY A 97 0.01 2.28 42.80
N HIS A 98 1.07 1.51 43.07
CA HIS A 98 1.62 0.50 42.15
C HIS A 98 1.97 1.06 40.75
N SER A 99 2.18 2.37 40.61
CA SER A 99 2.68 2.96 39.38
C SER A 99 4.19 2.90 39.34
N ILE A 100 4.74 2.54 38.18
CA ILE A 100 6.19 2.46 37.94
C ILE A 100 6.55 3.44 36.83
N VAL A 101 7.65 4.18 37.02
CA VAL A 101 8.22 5.08 36.02
C VAL A 101 9.71 4.82 35.88
N ILE A 102 10.18 4.64 34.66
CA ILE A 102 11.60 4.38 34.35
C ILE A 102 12.05 5.33 33.23
N GLY A 103 13.23 5.93 33.38
CA GLY A 103 13.89 6.71 32.33
C GLY A 103 14.24 8.13 32.75
N SER A 104 14.01 9.12 31.90
CA SER A 104 14.35 10.51 32.19
C SER A 104 13.24 11.46 31.77
N GLY A 105 12.69 12.25 32.68
CA GLY A 105 11.84 13.39 32.34
C GLY A 105 12.64 14.52 31.71
N TYR A 106 11.97 15.46 31.04
CA TYR A 106 12.63 16.61 30.42
C TYR A 106 13.29 17.53 31.45
N SER A 107 12.59 17.80 32.56
CA SER A 107 13.12 18.55 33.70
C SER A 107 12.31 18.29 34.97
N ASN A 108 12.74 18.85 36.11
CA ASN A 108 11.97 18.79 37.35
C ASN A 108 10.62 19.55 37.27
N TYR A 109 10.40 20.42 36.29
CA TYR A 109 9.09 21.04 36.00
C TYR A 109 8.26 20.19 35.04
N PHE A 110 8.93 19.52 34.09
CA PHE A 110 8.31 18.68 33.06
C PHE A 110 8.70 17.22 33.27
N ARG A 111 8.26 16.67 34.41
CA ARG A 111 8.55 15.28 34.80
C ARG A 111 7.78 14.29 33.95
N LEU A 112 8.41 13.16 33.61
CA LEU A 112 7.69 12.01 33.10
C LEU A 112 6.79 11.48 34.23
N THR A 113 5.48 11.66 34.07
CA THR A 113 4.52 11.49 35.16
C THR A 113 3.55 10.35 34.88
N ASN A 114 3.60 9.30 35.70
CA ASN A 114 2.62 8.24 35.66
C ASN A 114 1.51 8.46 36.69
N ASN A 115 0.33 8.83 36.18
CA ASN A 115 -0.87 9.10 36.96
C ASN A 115 -1.88 7.93 36.94
N ASN A 116 -1.44 6.71 36.66
CA ASN A 116 -2.31 5.52 36.55
C ASN A 116 -1.90 4.45 37.56
N THR A 117 -2.85 3.94 38.35
CA THR A 117 -2.64 2.83 39.28
C THR A 117 -2.31 1.54 38.52
N TYR A 118 -1.46 0.68 39.08
CA TYR A 118 -1.08 -0.61 38.47
C TYR A 118 -0.62 -0.49 37.02
N SER A 119 0.40 0.35 36.79
CA SER A 119 0.87 0.63 35.43
C SER A 119 2.37 0.88 35.37
N LEU A 120 2.96 0.66 34.20
CA LEU A 120 4.36 0.96 33.91
C LEU A 120 4.44 2.07 32.87
N MET A 121 5.35 3.01 33.09
CA MET A 121 5.66 4.08 32.17
C MET A 121 7.17 4.14 31.92
N VAL A 122 7.57 4.22 30.66
CA VAL A 122 8.96 4.38 30.24
C VAL A 122 9.08 5.51 29.22
N GLY A 123 10.07 6.36 29.36
CA GLY A 123 10.32 7.48 28.46
C GLY A 123 11.60 8.23 28.79
N PHE A 124 12.13 8.96 27.82
CA PHE A 124 13.38 9.71 27.96
C PHE A 124 13.24 11.12 27.38
N LEU A 125 13.74 12.10 28.12
CA LEU A 125 13.72 13.54 27.80
C LEU A 125 12.35 14.06 27.34
N SER A 126 11.28 13.57 27.96
CA SER A 126 9.91 13.98 27.67
C SER A 126 9.05 13.95 28.94
N GLN A 127 7.98 14.73 28.95
CA GLN A 127 6.90 14.61 29.94
C GLN A 127 5.85 13.55 29.54
N TYR A 128 5.90 13.10 28.28
CA TYR A 128 5.03 12.07 27.72
C TYR A 128 5.77 10.73 27.65
N PRO A 129 5.05 9.61 27.82
CA PRO A 129 5.66 8.29 27.73
C PRO A 129 6.04 7.94 26.29
N THR A 130 7.10 7.16 26.14
CA THR A 130 7.37 6.42 24.90
C THR A 130 6.72 5.04 24.96
N LEU A 131 6.71 4.39 26.14
CA LEU A 131 6.06 3.11 26.37
C LEU A 131 5.20 3.18 27.63
N PHE A 132 3.97 2.68 27.54
CA PHE A 132 3.06 2.55 28.66
C PHE A 132 2.44 1.16 28.70
N VAL A 133 2.38 0.55 29.88
CA VAL A 133 1.66 -0.71 30.12
C VAL A 133 0.54 -0.44 31.12
N SER A 134 -0.70 -0.63 30.67
CA SER A 134 -1.90 -0.43 31.47
C SER A 134 -2.21 -1.63 32.37
N THR A 135 -3.02 -1.37 33.40
CA THR A 135 -3.62 -2.43 34.22
C THR A 135 -4.46 -3.40 33.37
N SER A 136 -4.56 -4.64 33.82
CA SER A 136 -5.46 -5.61 33.20
C SER A 136 -6.92 -5.26 33.51
N PRO A 137 -7.85 -5.36 32.54
CA PRO A 137 -9.27 -5.15 32.80
C PRO A 137 -9.94 -6.27 33.61
N ALA A 138 -9.29 -7.43 33.80
CA ALA A 138 -9.79 -8.54 34.63
C ALA A 138 -8.65 -9.51 35.02
N TYR A 139 -8.85 -10.34 36.04
CA TYR A 139 -7.84 -11.29 36.55
C TYR A 139 -7.35 -12.32 35.51
N ASN A 140 -8.18 -12.65 34.52
CA ASN A 140 -7.88 -13.60 33.44
C ASN A 140 -7.58 -12.90 32.09
N LYS A 141 -7.34 -11.59 32.12
CA LYS A 141 -6.95 -10.79 30.95
C LYS A 141 -5.54 -10.23 31.18
N THR A 142 -4.96 -9.67 30.14
CA THR A 142 -3.70 -8.90 30.25
C THR A 142 -3.96 -7.42 29.99
N GLY A 143 -3.04 -6.58 30.48
CA GLY A 143 -3.01 -5.15 30.16
C GLY A 143 -2.84 -4.88 28.66
N ARG A 144 -2.81 -3.61 28.31
CA ARG A 144 -2.55 -3.11 26.96
C ARG A 144 -1.29 -2.25 26.94
N ILE A 145 -0.58 -2.27 25.82
CA ILE A 145 0.64 -1.50 25.59
C ILE A 145 0.32 -0.29 24.72
N GLY A 146 0.74 0.89 25.16
CA GLY A 146 0.81 2.11 24.36
C GLY A 146 2.26 2.39 23.97
N ILE A 147 2.50 2.76 22.70
CA ILE A 147 3.77 3.29 22.20
C ILE A 147 3.51 4.70 21.67
N GLY A 148 4.36 5.64 22.11
CA GLY A 148 4.11 7.08 22.01
C GLY A 148 3.20 7.58 23.14
N ASN A 149 2.72 8.82 23.01
CA ASN A 149 1.96 9.52 24.03
C ASN A 149 0.54 8.92 24.25
N VAL A 150 0.51 7.74 24.89
CA VAL A 150 -0.69 6.90 25.07
C VAL A 150 -0.73 6.31 26.48
N THR A 151 -1.53 6.92 27.34
CA THR A 151 -1.77 6.41 28.72
C THR A 151 -3.10 5.68 28.88
N SER A 152 -3.89 5.57 27.79
CA SER A 152 -5.13 4.79 27.74
C SER A 152 -5.24 4.03 26.41
N PRO A 153 -4.47 2.94 26.23
CA PRO A 153 -4.42 2.22 24.96
C PRO A 153 -5.78 1.62 24.57
N ARG A 154 -6.18 1.76 23.30
CA ARG A 154 -7.48 1.27 22.78
C ARG A 154 -7.41 -0.13 22.16
N ALA A 155 -6.21 -0.61 21.86
CA ALA A 155 -5.92 -1.95 21.36
C ALA A 155 -4.86 -2.62 22.23
N LYS A 156 -4.56 -3.91 21.99
CA LYS A 156 -3.51 -4.63 22.72
C LYS A 156 -2.14 -3.97 22.56
N LEU A 157 -1.85 -3.52 21.35
CA LEU A 157 -0.75 -2.64 21.00
C LEU A 157 -1.35 -1.40 20.34
N HIS A 158 -1.14 -0.22 20.90
CA HIS A 158 -1.59 1.05 20.35
C HIS A 158 -0.37 1.93 20.10
N VAL A 159 -0.02 2.14 18.84
CA VAL A 159 1.05 3.06 18.41
C VAL A 159 0.40 4.38 18.02
N ARG A 160 0.84 5.49 18.60
CA ARG A 160 0.34 6.84 18.30
C ARG A 160 1.50 7.82 18.23
N ALA A 161 1.55 8.59 17.16
CA ALA A 161 2.47 9.69 17.00
C ALA A 161 1.94 10.98 17.63
N ASP A 162 2.87 11.87 18.02
CA ASP A 162 2.55 13.24 18.35
C ASP A 162 2.35 14.08 17.06
N SER A 163 1.97 15.35 17.22
CA SER A 163 1.76 16.24 16.07
C SER A 163 3.04 16.33 15.22
N SER A 164 2.88 16.20 13.90
CA SER A 164 3.97 16.24 12.93
C SER A 164 4.95 15.04 12.98
N GLU A 165 4.59 13.97 13.69
CA GLU A 165 5.30 12.69 13.69
C GLU A 165 4.47 11.60 12.98
N GLU A 166 5.13 10.52 12.56
CA GLU A 166 4.48 9.36 11.94
C GLU A 166 4.33 8.21 12.94
N ALA A 167 3.14 7.62 13.01
CA ALA A 167 2.90 6.41 13.79
C ALA A 167 3.30 5.19 12.94
N ALA A 168 4.59 4.88 12.90
CA ALA A 168 5.13 3.81 12.06
C ALA A 168 5.40 2.50 12.83
N VAL A 169 5.28 1.38 12.12
CA VAL A 169 5.81 0.08 12.54
C VAL A 169 6.73 -0.40 11.42
N PHE A 170 8.02 -0.43 11.69
CA PHE A 170 9.04 -0.92 10.75
C PHE A 170 9.44 -2.35 11.13
N ILE A 171 9.22 -3.30 10.21
CA ILE A 171 9.56 -4.72 10.39
C ILE A 171 10.53 -5.08 9.26
N GLU A 172 11.76 -5.42 9.63
CA GLU A 172 12.82 -5.74 8.67
C GLU A 172 13.54 -7.05 9.04
N PRO A 173 14.06 -7.78 8.04
CA PRO A 173 15.03 -8.84 8.31
C PRO A 173 16.36 -8.22 8.73
N ASN A 174 17.25 -9.02 9.33
CA ASN A 174 18.60 -8.58 9.69
C ASN A 174 19.38 -7.98 8.49
N ARG A 175 19.16 -8.51 7.27
CA ARG A 175 19.73 -7.98 6.02
C ARG A 175 18.74 -8.13 4.88
N TRP A 176 18.66 -7.13 4.01
CA TRP A 176 17.85 -7.17 2.78
C TRP A 176 18.64 -7.84 1.64
N GLN A 177 18.53 -9.15 1.52
CA GLN A 177 19.23 -9.99 0.53
C GLN A 177 18.33 -11.15 0.10
N SER A 178 18.73 -11.90 -0.93
CA SER A 178 17.95 -13.03 -1.44
C SER A 178 17.53 -14.01 -0.34
N GLY A 179 16.24 -14.31 -0.27
CA GLY A 179 15.62 -15.14 0.77
C GLY A 179 15.31 -14.42 2.09
N ALA A 180 15.56 -13.11 2.19
CA ALA A 180 15.19 -12.33 3.36
C ALA A 180 13.69 -12.01 3.34
N GLU A 181 13.04 -12.19 4.49
CA GLU A 181 11.62 -11.93 4.68
C GLU A 181 11.38 -11.17 5.99
N ALA A 182 10.44 -10.23 5.95
CA ALA A 182 9.83 -9.62 7.13
C ALA A 182 8.31 -9.72 7.01
N GLY A 183 7.61 -10.00 8.11
CA GLY A 183 6.17 -10.24 8.04
C GLY A 183 5.38 -9.77 9.25
N LEU A 184 4.17 -9.28 8.97
CA LEU A 184 3.09 -9.12 9.94
C LEU A 184 2.12 -10.29 9.77
N LEU A 185 2.05 -11.16 10.77
CA LEU A 185 1.22 -12.37 10.76
C LEU A 185 0.00 -12.20 11.67
N LEU A 186 -1.15 -12.71 11.24
CA LEU A 186 -2.45 -12.55 11.90
C LEU A 186 -3.10 -13.92 12.14
N GLY A 187 -3.27 -14.31 13.40
CA GLY A 187 -3.89 -15.58 13.77
C GLY A 187 -2.95 -16.79 13.65
N ASN A 188 -2.43 -17.09 12.46
CA ASN A 188 -1.42 -18.14 12.25
C ASN A 188 -0.36 -17.70 11.22
N MET A 189 0.59 -18.57 10.88
CA MET A 189 1.70 -18.23 9.97
C MET A 189 1.32 -18.13 8.48
N TYR A 190 0.08 -18.47 8.14
CA TYR A 190 -0.43 -18.50 6.77
C TYR A 190 -1.35 -17.32 6.43
N HIS A 191 -1.55 -16.41 7.38
CA HIS A 191 -2.38 -15.22 7.21
C HIS A 191 -1.55 -13.98 7.56
N GLY A 192 -1.32 -13.08 6.61
CA GLY A 192 -0.49 -11.91 6.86
C GLY A 192 0.03 -11.22 5.61
N ILE A 193 0.98 -10.30 5.83
CA ILE A 193 1.68 -9.57 4.77
C ILE A 193 3.17 -9.74 5.01
N LYS A 194 3.91 -10.15 3.99
CA LYS A 194 5.37 -10.26 4.02
C LYS A 194 6.02 -9.36 2.98
N ALA A 195 7.11 -8.71 3.35
CA ALA A 195 8.07 -8.15 2.43
C ALA A 195 9.13 -9.22 2.14
N VAL A 196 9.30 -9.56 0.86
CA VAL A 196 10.24 -10.59 0.39
C VAL A 196 11.15 -9.97 -0.67
N GLU A 197 12.45 -10.07 -0.45
CA GLU A 197 13.43 -9.58 -1.42
C GLU A 197 13.27 -10.32 -2.76
N GLY A 198 13.28 -9.58 -3.87
CA GLY A 198 13.04 -10.10 -5.22
C GLY A 198 11.56 -10.29 -5.62
N LEU A 199 10.61 -10.34 -4.67
CA LEU A 199 9.17 -10.47 -4.96
C LEU A 199 8.35 -9.23 -4.59
N GLY A 200 8.81 -8.42 -3.62
CA GLY A 200 8.05 -7.28 -3.10
C GLY A 200 7.12 -7.68 -1.96
N LEU A 201 5.84 -7.34 -2.05
CA LEU A 201 4.84 -7.68 -1.02
C LEU A 201 4.07 -8.94 -1.38
N THR A 202 4.12 -9.91 -0.47
CA THR A 202 3.36 -11.15 -0.54
C THR A 202 2.23 -11.12 0.49
N PHE A 203 1.00 -11.21 0.01
CA PHE A 203 -0.18 -11.38 0.85
C PHE A 203 -0.42 -12.88 1.06
N LEU A 204 -0.54 -13.31 2.32
CA LEU A 204 -0.72 -14.70 2.72
C LEU A 204 -2.15 -14.92 3.22
N THR A 205 -2.81 -15.95 2.69
CA THR A 205 -4.13 -16.41 3.14
C THR A 205 -4.35 -17.87 2.79
N GLU A 206 -4.96 -18.66 3.69
CA GLU A 206 -5.38 -20.05 3.39
C GLU A 206 -6.75 -20.11 2.68
N LYS A 207 -7.43 -18.96 2.54
CA LYS A 207 -8.76 -18.82 1.93
C LYS A 207 -8.82 -17.60 1.00
N ASN A 208 -10.03 -17.11 0.72
CA ASN A 208 -10.26 -15.98 -0.17
C ASN A 208 -9.80 -14.65 0.45
N TYR A 209 -9.36 -13.73 -0.40
CA TYR A 209 -9.39 -12.31 -0.09
C TYR A 209 -10.84 -11.84 -0.11
N TYR A 210 -11.33 -11.30 1.01
CA TYR A 210 -12.71 -10.85 1.15
C TYR A 210 -12.74 -9.35 1.46
N PHE A 211 -13.24 -8.58 0.52
CA PHE A 211 -13.43 -7.13 0.62
C PHE A 211 -14.95 -6.87 0.67
N PRO A 212 -15.58 -6.91 1.86
CA PRO A 212 -17.04 -6.76 2.00
C PRO A 212 -17.53 -5.35 1.64
N ASP A 213 -16.68 -4.36 1.87
CA ASP A 213 -16.92 -2.94 1.66
C ASP A 213 -15.67 -2.31 1.02
N GLY A 214 -15.87 -1.30 0.19
CA GLY A 214 -14.79 -0.58 -0.51
C GLY A 214 -14.47 -1.15 -1.89
N LYS A 215 -14.09 -0.27 -2.82
CA LYS A 215 -13.70 -0.60 -4.19
C LYS A 215 -12.18 -0.86 -4.25
N VAL A 216 -11.75 -1.79 -5.10
CA VAL A 216 -10.33 -2.12 -5.31
C VAL A 216 -9.82 -1.35 -6.52
N SER A 217 -8.80 -0.53 -6.33
CA SER A 217 -8.13 0.18 -7.41
C SER A 217 -6.70 -0.29 -7.65
N ILE A 218 -6.29 -0.32 -8.92
CA ILE A 218 -4.92 -0.66 -9.31
C ILE A 218 -4.38 0.46 -10.21
N GLY A 219 -3.22 1.04 -9.85
CA GLY A 219 -2.54 2.08 -10.65
C GLY A 219 -3.15 3.48 -10.55
N ARG A 220 -4.07 3.71 -9.60
CA ARG A 220 -4.70 5.02 -9.37
C ARG A 220 -4.07 5.70 -8.15
N ASN A 221 -3.75 6.98 -8.25
CA ASN A 221 -3.31 7.83 -7.12
C ASN A 221 -4.50 8.71 -6.70
N ASP A 222 -5.34 8.17 -5.84
CA ASP A 222 -6.67 8.60 -5.41
C ASP A 222 -6.79 9.98 -4.71
N THR A 223 -5.84 10.90 -4.91
CA THR A 223 -6.04 12.33 -4.64
C THR A 223 -7.20 12.96 -5.45
N GLY A 224 -7.76 12.25 -6.44
CA GLY A 224 -8.81 12.71 -7.37
C GLY A 224 -10.20 12.08 -7.25
N GLY A 225 -10.53 11.39 -6.14
CA GLY A 225 -11.88 10.89 -5.85
C GLY A 225 -12.06 9.35 -5.91
N GLU A 226 -13.21 8.88 -5.44
CA GLU A 226 -13.54 7.45 -5.28
C GLU A 226 -13.52 6.67 -6.62
N PRO A 227 -13.18 5.37 -6.60
CA PRO A 227 -13.19 4.53 -7.80
C PRO A 227 -14.59 4.43 -8.42
N ALA A 228 -14.68 4.28 -9.75
CA ALA A 228 -15.98 4.23 -10.43
C ALA A 228 -16.71 2.88 -10.20
N ALA A 229 -15.98 1.78 -10.13
CA ALA A 229 -16.50 0.41 -10.02
C ALA A 229 -15.80 -0.39 -8.90
N GLU A 230 -16.35 -1.56 -8.55
CA GLU A 230 -15.79 -2.46 -7.52
C GLU A 230 -14.34 -2.85 -7.79
N LEU A 231 -13.96 -3.00 -9.07
CA LEU A 231 -12.58 -3.10 -9.53
C LEU A 231 -12.34 -1.99 -10.57
N ASP A 232 -11.39 -1.11 -10.30
CA ASP A 232 -11.06 0.04 -11.15
C ASP A 232 -9.55 0.06 -11.44
N VAL A 233 -9.16 -0.22 -12.69
CA VAL A 233 -7.76 -0.31 -13.10
C VAL A 233 -7.42 0.87 -14.00
N ASN A 234 -6.54 1.75 -13.52
CA ASN A 234 -5.98 2.85 -14.31
C ASN A 234 -4.76 2.33 -15.10
N GLY A 235 -5.03 1.63 -16.20
CA GLY A 235 -4.01 1.04 -17.06
C GLY A 235 -4.57 -0.07 -17.94
N THR A 236 -3.68 -0.82 -18.56
CA THR A 236 -4.06 -1.98 -19.39
C THR A 236 -4.24 -3.22 -18.53
N VAL A 237 -5.32 -3.96 -18.77
CA VAL A 237 -5.52 -5.29 -18.17
C VAL A 237 -5.16 -6.37 -19.20
N GLN A 238 -4.20 -7.22 -18.86
CA GLN A 238 -3.89 -8.43 -19.63
C GLN A 238 -4.38 -9.65 -18.86
N MET A 239 -5.18 -10.51 -19.51
CA MET A 239 -5.72 -11.73 -18.91
C MET A 239 -5.76 -12.85 -19.93
N THR A 240 -5.53 -14.08 -19.50
CA THR A 240 -5.63 -15.28 -20.35
C THR A 240 -7.08 -15.72 -20.59
N GLY A 241 -8.01 -15.28 -19.74
CA GLY A 241 -9.44 -15.49 -19.91
C GLY A 241 -10.24 -14.31 -19.37
N LEU A 242 -11.15 -13.79 -20.21
CA LEU A 242 -12.21 -12.86 -19.80
C LEU A 242 -13.54 -13.60 -19.90
N ARG A 243 -14.29 -13.65 -18.79
CA ARG A 243 -15.65 -14.21 -18.78
C ARG A 243 -16.63 -13.19 -18.23
N LEU A 244 -17.54 -12.72 -19.07
CA LEU A 244 -18.66 -11.88 -18.67
C LEU A 244 -19.82 -12.78 -18.25
N THR A 245 -20.06 -12.90 -16.95
CA THR A 245 -21.13 -13.72 -16.39
C THR A 245 -22.47 -12.97 -16.39
N GLY A 246 -23.58 -13.71 -16.34
CA GLY A 246 -24.93 -13.11 -16.34
C GLY A 246 -25.45 -12.67 -17.72
N GLN A 247 -24.70 -12.94 -18.79
CA GLN A 247 -25.10 -12.68 -20.18
C GLN A 247 -25.40 -14.00 -20.91
N ILE A 248 -26.26 -13.95 -21.93
CA ILE A 248 -26.52 -15.09 -22.82
C ILE A 248 -25.35 -15.20 -23.80
N ILE A 249 -24.56 -16.26 -23.67
CA ILE A 249 -23.42 -16.54 -24.55
C ILE A 249 -23.86 -17.64 -25.52
N ARG A 250 -23.70 -17.39 -26.83
CA ARG A 250 -23.89 -18.39 -27.88
C ARG A 250 -22.71 -18.33 -28.83
N GLU A 251 -22.44 -19.46 -29.48
CA GLU A 251 -21.46 -19.51 -30.56
C GLU A 251 -21.84 -18.49 -31.66
N GLY A 252 -20.82 -17.81 -32.20
CA GLY A 252 -21.00 -16.78 -33.21
C GLY A 252 -21.43 -15.39 -32.71
N TYR A 253 -21.63 -15.20 -31.40
CA TYR A 253 -21.92 -13.87 -30.82
C TYR A 253 -20.67 -12.99 -30.82
N VAL A 254 -20.86 -11.68 -30.98
CA VAL A 254 -19.79 -10.68 -30.93
C VAL A 254 -19.86 -9.87 -29.64
N LEU A 255 -18.70 -9.42 -29.15
CA LEU A 255 -18.63 -8.54 -27.99
C LEU A 255 -18.77 -7.09 -28.46
N THR A 256 -19.75 -6.38 -27.90
CA THR A 256 -20.07 -5.00 -28.30
C THR A 256 -20.18 -4.10 -27.08
N SER A 257 -19.94 -2.80 -27.24
CA SER A 257 -20.30 -1.80 -26.23
C SER A 257 -21.78 -1.46 -26.36
N VAL A 258 -22.54 -1.49 -25.27
CA VAL A 258 -23.99 -1.21 -25.30
C VAL A 258 -24.36 0.15 -24.75
N ASP A 259 -23.42 0.89 -24.17
CA ASP A 259 -23.62 2.25 -23.69
C ASP A 259 -22.39 3.15 -23.94
N GLN A 260 -22.53 4.42 -23.60
CA GLN A 260 -21.46 5.42 -23.65
C GLN A 260 -20.34 5.19 -22.62
N ASN A 261 -20.57 4.31 -21.63
CA ASN A 261 -19.61 3.99 -20.58
C ASN A 261 -18.72 2.79 -20.95
N GLY A 262 -18.93 2.19 -22.12
CA GLY A 262 -18.11 1.07 -22.59
C GLY A 262 -18.56 -0.30 -22.05
N GLN A 263 -19.78 -0.44 -21.54
CA GLN A 263 -20.23 -1.72 -20.98
C GLN A 263 -20.26 -2.79 -22.06
N ALA A 264 -19.44 -3.83 -21.88
CA ALA A 264 -19.30 -4.91 -22.84
C ALA A 264 -20.43 -5.93 -22.70
N GLN A 265 -21.08 -6.29 -23.81
CA GLN A 265 -22.12 -7.30 -23.87
C GLN A 265 -21.96 -8.23 -25.08
N TRP A 266 -22.09 -9.54 -24.85
CA TRP A 266 -22.24 -10.53 -25.92
C TRP A 266 -23.60 -10.41 -26.56
N ARG A 267 -23.64 -10.24 -27.87
CA ARG A 267 -24.88 -10.09 -28.61
C ARG A 267 -24.81 -10.81 -29.96
N ASP A 268 -26.00 -11.21 -30.42
CA ASP A 268 -26.17 -11.69 -31.78
C ASP A 268 -25.76 -10.55 -32.74
N PRO A 269 -24.81 -10.80 -33.67
CA PRO A 269 -24.45 -9.83 -34.69
C PRO A 269 -25.68 -9.16 -35.32
N GLN A 270 -26.71 -9.93 -35.69
CA GLN A 270 -27.93 -9.43 -36.36
C GLN A 270 -28.73 -8.42 -35.51
N SER A 271 -28.48 -8.36 -34.20
CA SER A 271 -29.19 -7.49 -33.25
C SER A 271 -28.48 -6.18 -32.92
N VAL A 272 -27.16 -6.10 -33.11
CA VAL A 272 -26.33 -4.91 -32.76
C VAL A 272 -25.92 -4.13 -33.97
N ILE A 273 -25.68 -4.86 -35.04
CA ILE A 273 -25.42 -4.31 -36.33
C ILE A 273 -26.71 -3.62 -36.80
N PRO A 274 -26.67 -2.40 -37.34
CA PRO A 274 -27.84 -1.78 -37.93
C PRO A 274 -28.25 -2.50 -39.23
N GLN A 275 -28.72 -3.76 -39.19
CA GLN A 275 -29.15 -4.58 -40.35
C GLN A 275 -28.15 -4.69 -41.53
N THR A 276 -26.99 -4.04 -41.46
CA THR A 276 -26.15 -3.74 -42.62
C THR A 276 -24.83 -4.49 -42.62
N TRP A 277 -24.41 -5.11 -41.52
CA TRP A 277 -23.31 -6.08 -41.45
C TRP A 277 -23.86 -7.50 -41.31
N VAL A 278 -23.63 -8.37 -42.28
CA VAL A 278 -24.14 -9.74 -42.30
C VAL A 278 -22.98 -10.70 -42.06
N LYS A 279 -23.27 -11.81 -41.38
CA LYS A 279 -22.34 -12.89 -41.12
C LYS A 279 -22.70 -14.08 -42.00
N THR A 280 -21.76 -14.62 -42.76
CA THR A 280 -21.98 -15.83 -43.58
C THR A 280 -21.94 -17.11 -42.73
N GLU A 281 -22.32 -18.24 -43.32
CA GLU A 281 -22.13 -19.58 -42.73
C GLU A 281 -20.65 -19.94 -42.52
N ASP A 282 -19.73 -19.22 -43.19
CA ASP A 282 -18.28 -19.39 -43.12
C ASP A 282 -17.58 -18.34 -42.20
N ASP A 283 -18.34 -17.65 -41.34
CA ASP A 283 -17.84 -16.66 -40.37
C ASP A 283 -17.27 -15.33 -40.92
N ASP A 284 -17.46 -15.03 -42.20
CA ASP A 284 -17.10 -13.73 -42.77
C ASP A 284 -18.07 -12.62 -42.33
N ILE A 285 -17.54 -11.42 -42.05
CA ILE A 285 -18.34 -10.23 -41.71
C ILE A 285 -18.33 -9.27 -42.90
N TYR A 286 -19.49 -9.02 -43.51
CA TYR A 286 -19.61 -8.15 -44.68
C TYR A 286 -20.66 -7.06 -44.47
N TYR A 287 -20.50 -5.88 -45.08
CA TYR A 287 -21.49 -4.80 -45.05
C TYR A 287 -22.32 -4.79 -46.33
N ASN A 288 -23.63 -5.00 -46.28
CA ASN A 288 -24.49 -5.19 -47.45
C ASN A 288 -25.38 -3.98 -47.82
N GLU A 289 -25.43 -2.93 -47.00
CA GLU A 289 -26.28 -1.75 -47.26
C GLU A 289 -25.66 -0.42 -46.79
N GLY A 290 -25.52 0.57 -47.68
CA GLY A 290 -25.06 1.93 -47.32
C GLY A 290 -23.65 2.27 -47.83
N ARG A 291 -23.11 3.41 -47.39
CA ARG A 291 -21.82 3.94 -47.86
C ARG A 291 -20.69 3.53 -46.94
N VAL A 292 -19.64 2.92 -47.50
CA VAL A 292 -18.48 2.43 -46.77
C VAL A 292 -17.25 3.28 -47.10
N SER A 293 -16.59 3.78 -46.05
CA SER A 293 -15.28 4.43 -46.16
C SER A 293 -14.23 3.49 -45.58
N ILE A 294 -13.23 3.12 -46.38
CA ILE A 294 -12.09 2.32 -45.93
C ILE A 294 -10.84 3.21 -45.93
N ASN A 295 -10.20 3.33 -44.76
CA ASN A 295 -8.96 4.08 -44.58
C ASN A 295 -9.07 5.59 -44.92
N THR A 296 -10.25 6.18 -44.73
CA THR A 296 -10.49 7.61 -44.92
C THR A 296 -11.43 8.15 -43.85
N ASP A 297 -11.12 9.33 -43.32
CA ASP A 297 -11.93 10.04 -42.32
C ASP A 297 -13.11 10.80 -42.97
N ALA A 298 -13.14 10.87 -44.30
CA ALA A 298 -14.24 11.47 -45.04
C ALA A 298 -15.33 10.41 -45.30
N PRO A 299 -16.55 10.57 -44.75
CA PRO A 299 -17.70 9.79 -45.20
C PRO A 299 -17.97 10.13 -46.67
N PRO A 300 -18.48 9.22 -47.50
CA PRO A 300 -18.64 9.51 -48.92
C PRO A 300 -19.75 10.56 -49.08
N THR A 301 -19.37 11.77 -49.50
CA THR A 301 -20.23 12.97 -49.49
C THR A 301 -21.12 13.08 -50.74
N ALA A 302 -20.73 12.45 -51.85
CA ALA A 302 -21.53 12.39 -53.06
C ALA A 302 -22.72 11.45 -52.89
N ARG A 303 -23.87 11.80 -53.48
CA ARG A 303 -25.13 11.07 -53.27
C ARG A 303 -25.06 9.60 -53.70
N ASP A 304 -24.11 9.30 -54.59
CA ASP A 304 -24.01 8.04 -55.33
C ASP A 304 -22.67 7.30 -55.11
N MET A 305 -21.85 7.75 -54.14
CA MET A 305 -20.59 7.06 -53.79
C MET A 305 -20.81 6.06 -52.65
N PHE A 306 -20.85 4.78 -52.96
CA PHE A 306 -21.06 3.70 -51.98
C PHE A 306 -19.77 3.13 -51.37
N LEU A 307 -18.62 3.32 -52.02
CA LEU A 307 -17.32 2.90 -51.53
C LEU A 307 -16.26 3.99 -51.78
N THR A 308 -15.59 4.44 -50.73
CA THR A 308 -14.40 5.30 -50.85
C THR A 308 -13.21 4.58 -50.22
N VAL A 309 -12.14 4.36 -50.99
CA VAL A 309 -10.91 3.78 -50.48
C VAL A 309 -9.74 4.71 -50.76
N LYS A 310 -8.98 5.06 -49.71
CA LYS A 310 -7.77 5.87 -49.84
C LYS A 310 -6.55 4.97 -50.00
N GLY A 311 -5.87 5.06 -51.15
CA GLY A 311 -4.67 4.29 -51.49
C GLY A 311 -4.87 3.30 -52.64
N SER A 312 -3.77 2.74 -53.16
CA SER A 312 -3.80 1.75 -54.25
C SER A 312 -4.49 0.46 -53.79
N GLN A 313 -5.37 -0.08 -54.63
CA GLN A 313 -6.02 -1.37 -54.40
C GLN A 313 -5.29 -2.46 -55.18
N ILE A 314 -4.98 -3.58 -54.53
CA ILE A 314 -4.44 -4.79 -55.18
C ILE A 314 -5.58 -5.80 -55.26
N ILE A 315 -5.86 -6.26 -56.47
CA ILE A 315 -6.85 -7.30 -56.76
C ILE A 315 -6.07 -8.53 -57.19
N TYR A 316 -6.17 -9.63 -56.43
CA TYR A 316 -5.30 -10.80 -56.58
C TYR A 316 -6.09 -12.11 -56.55
N GLY A 317 -5.70 -13.05 -57.42
CA GLY A 317 -6.30 -14.38 -57.55
C GLY A 317 -6.86 -14.67 -58.96
N PRO A 318 -7.06 -15.94 -59.32
CA PRO A 318 -7.72 -16.30 -60.58
C PRO A 318 -9.16 -15.77 -60.59
N ASN A 319 -9.52 -14.98 -61.61
CA ASN A 319 -10.81 -14.31 -61.77
C ASN A 319 -11.11 -13.20 -60.73
N ALA A 320 -10.07 -12.60 -60.13
CA ALA A 320 -10.25 -11.44 -59.28
C ALA A 320 -10.53 -10.19 -60.13
N GLY A 321 -11.61 -9.46 -59.80
CA GLY A 321 -12.04 -8.27 -60.54
C GLY A 321 -12.77 -7.26 -59.67
N LEU A 322 -12.75 -6.00 -60.09
CA LEU A 322 -13.57 -4.91 -59.57
C LEU A 322 -14.73 -4.70 -60.53
N PHE A 323 -15.95 -4.98 -60.05
CA PHE A 323 -17.17 -4.89 -60.83
C PHE A 323 -17.92 -3.60 -60.46
N PHE A 324 -18.37 -2.85 -61.45
CA PHE A 324 -19.12 -1.60 -61.31
C PHE A 324 -20.55 -1.80 -61.82
N GLY A 325 -21.53 -1.76 -60.92
CA GLY A 325 -22.96 -1.83 -61.26
C GLY A 325 -23.56 -0.49 -61.69
N ASP A 326 -24.75 -0.54 -62.27
CA ASP A 326 -25.70 0.59 -62.45
C ASP A 326 -26.95 0.29 -61.59
N ASP A 327 -27.91 1.21 -61.50
CA ASP A 327 -29.09 1.11 -60.60
C ASP A 327 -29.98 -0.13 -60.84
N GLU A 328 -29.80 -0.81 -61.98
CA GLU A 328 -30.49 -2.05 -62.32
C GLU A 328 -29.58 -3.26 -62.13
N ASN A 329 -29.73 -3.95 -60.99
CA ASN A 329 -29.14 -5.26 -60.74
C ASN A 329 -29.52 -6.22 -61.88
N THR A 330 -28.60 -6.46 -62.81
CA THR A 330 -28.77 -7.55 -63.76
C THR A 330 -28.82 -8.88 -62.99
N LEU A 331 -29.76 -9.75 -63.34
CA LEU A 331 -30.07 -11.02 -62.63
C LEU A 331 -28.87 -11.97 -62.45
N SER A 332 -27.74 -11.69 -63.10
CA SER A 332 -26.52 -12.50 -63.11
C SER A 332 -25.44 -12.04 -62.12
N GLY A 333 -25.65 -10.98 -61.34
CA GLY A 333 -24.72 -10.55 -60.29
C GLY A 333 -23.42 -9.92 -60.79
N TYR A 334 -23.32 -9.62 -62.08
CA TYR A 334 -22.20 -8.89 -62.68
C TYR A 334 -22.56 -7.41 -62.82
N GLY A 335 -21.64 -6.52 -62.43
CA GLY A 335 -21.75 -5.09 -62.71
C GLY A 335 -21.75 -4.80 -64.21
N LYS A 336 -22.37 -3.68 -64.63
CA LYS A 336 -22.42 -3.19 -66.02
C LYS A 336 -21.04 -2.91 -66.62
N TYR A 337 -20.02 -2.69 -65.80
CA TYR A 337 -18.63 -2.57 -66.21
C TYR A 337 -17.75 -3.40 -65.27
N GLY A 338 -16.64 -3.93 -65.76
CA GLY A 338 -15.69 -4.66 -64.92
C GLY A 338 -14.24 -4.35 -65.29
N ILE A 339 -13.37 -4.39 -64.27
CA ILE A 339 -11.93 -4.42 -64.40
C ILE A 339 -11.47 -5.73 -63.79
N GLU A 340 -10.92 -6.66 -64.58
CA GLU A 340 -10.47 -7.96 -64.05
C GLU A 340 -9.11 -8.35 -64.59
N HIS A 341 -8.37 -9.15 -63.82
CA HIS A 341 -7.16 -9.79 -64.30
C HIS A 341 -7.49 -11.23 -64.71
N GLN A 342 -7.47 -11.49 -66.02
CA GLN A 342 -7.77 -12.82 -66.58
C GLN A 342 -6.75 -13.18 -67.68
N ASN A 343 -6.29 -14.43 -67.69
CA ASN A 343 -5.32 -14.96 -68.66
C ASN A 343 -4.03 -14.13 -68.82
N GLY A 344 -3.59 -13.46 -67.75
CA GLY A 344 -2.35 -12.67 -67.74
C GLY A 344 -2.47 -11.25 -68.27
N GLY A 345 -3.69 -10.76 -68.54
CA GLY A 345 -3.96 -9.38 -68.95
C GLY A 345 -4.93 -8.67 -68.00
N LEU A 346 -4.86 -7.34 -67.96
CA LEU A 346 -5.86 -6.49 -67.33
C LEU A 346 -6.97 -6.20 -68.36
N ASN A 347 -8.17 -6.68 -68.10
CA ASN A 347 -9.31 -6.56 -69.00
C ASN A 347 -10.30 -5.53 -68.47
N PHE A 348 -10.82 -4.71 -69.38
CA PHE A 348 -11.99 -3.86 -69.14
C PHE A 348 -13.13 -4.41 -70.00
N TRP A 349 -14.29 -4.67 -69.40
CA TRP A 349 -15.38 -5.30 -70.14
C TRP A 349 -16.75 -4.75 -69.75
N ILE A 350 -17.71 -4.97 -70.64
CA ILE A 350 -19.15 -4.74 -70.45
C ILE A 350 -19.83 -6.10 -70.59
N PRO A 351 -20.72 -6.53 -69.67
CA PRO A 351 -21.39 -7.81 -69.78
C PRO A 351 -22.35 -7.80 -70.97
N TRP A 352 -22.47 -8.95 -71.62
CA TRP A 352 -23.34 -9.15 -72.77
C TRP A 352 -24.82 -8.91 -72.40
N GLN A 353 -25.42 -7.85 -72.96
CA GLN A 353 -26.88 -7.70 -73.01
C GLN A 353 -27.38 -8.49 -74.21
N GLY A 354 -28.12 -9.58 -73.96
CA GLY A 354 -28.45 -10.59 -74.96
C GLY A 354 -29.06 -10.08 -76.27
N ASN A 355 -28.72 -10.74 -77.36
CA ASN A 355 -29.18 -10.49 -78.73
C ASN A 355 -30.72 -10.49 -78.85
N GLU A 356 -31.31 -9.36 -79.26
CA GLU A 356 -32.52 -9.42 -80.10
C GLU A 356 -32.10 -9.95 -81.48
N GLY A 357 -32.08 -11.28 -81.59
CA GLY A 357 -32.13 -11.97 -82.89
C GLY A 357 -30.80 -12.16 -83.63
N GLY A 358 -30.18 -13.32 -83.40
CA GLY A 358 -29.52 -14.06 -84.49
C GLY A 358 -27.99 -14.03 -84.52
N LYS A 359 -27.40 -15.16 -84.11
CA LYS A 359 -26.10 -15.72 -84.51
C LYS A 359 -24.88 -14.77 -84.48
N ASP A 360 -24.24 -14.70 -83.32
CA ASP A 360 -22.79 -14.89 -83.21
C ASP A 360 -22.43 -15.36 -81.79
N ARG A 361 -21.48 -16.29 -81.70
CA ARG A 361 -21.08 -16.98 -80.46
C ARG A 361 -19.74 -16.44 -79.97
N ASP A 362 -19.71 -15.22 -79.44
CA ASP A 362 -18.59 -14.76 -78.61
C ASP A 362 -19.12 -14.14 -77.31
N ARG A 363 -18.62 -14.69 -76.19
CA ARG A 363 -19.03 -14.35 -74.82
C ARG A 363 -18.14 -13.21 -74.33
N PHE A 364 -18.76 -12.11 -73.88
CA PHE A 364 -18.13 -10.87 -73.40
C PHE A 364 -17.38 -10.09 -74.49
N MET A 365 -17.73 -8.81 -74.68
CA MET A 365 -16.86 -7.90 -75.44
C MET A 365 -15.76 -7.41 -74.49
N ASN A 366 -14.63 -8.10 -74.52
CA ASN A 366 -13.42 -7.67 -73.83
C ASN A 366 -12.79 -6.53 -74.64
N TYR A 367 -12.77 -5.32 -74.08
CA TYR A 367 -11.92 -4.25 -74.59
C TYR A 367 -10.56 -4.43 -73.90
N VAL A 368 -9.61 -5.02 -74.63
CA VAL A 368 -8.26 -5.22 -74.13
C VAL A 368 -7.53 -3.89 -74.24
N LEU A 369 -7.43 -3.18 -73.12
CA LEU A 369 -6.69 -1.94 -73.06
C LEU A 369 -5.19 -2.25 -73.08
N PHE A 370 -4.50 -1.89 -74.16
CA PHE A 370 -3.04 -1.92 -74.18
C PHE A 370 -2.52 -0.62 -73.55
N LEU A 371 -1.93 -0.73 -72.37
CA LEU A 371 -1.16 0.36 -71.77
C LEU A 371 0.28 0.28 -72.30
N LYS A 372 0.72 1.29 -73.04
CA LYS A 372 2.15 1.48 -73.32
C LYS A 372 2.81 2.18 -72.13
N ASP A 373 4.09 1.88 -71.91
CA ASP A 373 4.94 2.49 -70.86
C ASP A 373 5.06 4.03 -70.97
N ASP A 374 4.61 4.63 -72.08
CA ASP A 374 4.59 6.07 -72.32
C ASP A 374 3.28 6.77 -71.88
N GLY A 375 2.36 6.04 -71.27
CA GLY A 375 1.09 6.57 -70.78
C GLY A 375 0.01 6.74 -71.86
N ASN A 376 0.26 6.30 -73.10
CA ASN A 376 -0.76 6.28 -74.13
C ASN A 376 -1.63 5.04 -74.03
N VAL A 377 -2.94 5.25 -74.15
CA VAL A 377 -3.98 4.22 -74.03
C VAL A 377 -4.55 3.92 -75.41
N GLY A 378 -4.46 2.66 -75.86
CA GLY A 378 -5.14 2.17 -77.06
C GLY A 378 -6.25 1.19 -76.69
N ILE A 379 -7.46 1.43 -77.22
CA ILE A 379 -8.64 0.54 -77.09
C ILE A 379 -8.63 -0.51 -78.19
#